data_AF-K1UGI8-F1
#
_entry.id   AF-K1UGI8-F1
#
_cell.length_a   1.000
_cell.length_b   1.000
_cell.length_c   1.000
_cell.angle_alpha   90.00
_cell.angle_beta   90.00
_cell.angle_gamma   90.00
#
_symmetry.space_group_name_H-M   'P 1'
#
loop_
_entity.id
_entity.type
_entity.pdbx_description
1 polymer ?
#
loop_
_entity_poly.entity_id
_entity_poly.type
_entity_poly.pdbx_seq_one_letter_code
_entity_poly.pdbx_strand_id
1 'polypeptide(L)'
;MKKNQKNEQNKDIYVNQNLLNIISPSGISFDNNYADIGEGVGKIFCISRYPSELDYGWLSDIVNLPGAAATVEYRYSPEDIMIAQFNRRISELKSARETERKESEIQRYEHQIEDLKNLINRISSKKRTGRIF
;
A
#
# COMPACT_ATOMS: atom_id res chain seq x y z
N MET A 1 32.81 19.83 63.80
CA MET A 1 31.51 20.19 63.19
C MET A 1 31.70 21.41 62.30
N LYS A 2 31.48 21.28 60.98
CA LYS A 2 30.79 22.25 60.10
C LYS A 2 30.82 21.67 58.68
N LYS A 3 29.64 21.23 58.22
CA LYS A 3 29.39 20.62 56.91
C LYS A 3 29.46 21.70 55.83
N ASN A 4 30.25 21.47 54.79
CA ASN A 4 30.20 22.24 53.55
C ASN A 4 28.88 21.94 52.83
N GLN A 5 27.97 22.90 52.80
CA GLN A 5 26.79 22.86 51.93
C GLN A 5 27.20 23.33 50.55
N LYS A 6 27.27 22.38 49.62
CA LYS A 6 27.43 22.61 48.18
C LYS A 6 26.10 23.14 47.67
N ASN A 7 26.03 24.43 47.36
CA ASN A 7 24.85 25.05 46.75
C ASN A 7 24.72 24.55 45.29
N GLU A 8 24.00 23.46 45.09
CA GLU A 8 23.45 23.08 43.79
C GLU A 8 22.29 24.01 43.46
N GLN A 9 22.63 25.16 42.86
CA GLN A 9 21.63 25.99 42.17
C GLN A 9 21.23 25.24 40.90
N ASN A 10 20.20 24.40 40.99
CA ASN A 10 19.43 23.99 39.82
C ASN A 10 18.84 25.27 39.21
N LYS A 11 19.53 25.81 38.20
CA LYS A 11 18.92 26.79 37.30
C LYS A 11 17.84 26.04 36.56
N ASP A 12 16.58 26.29 36.90
CA ASP A 12 15.47 25.93 36.05
C ASP A 12 15.68 26.61 34.70
N ILE A 13 16.24 25.86 33.75
CA ILE A 13 16.45 26.32 32.39
C ILE A 13 15.05 26.52 31.83
N TYR A 14 14.65 27.77 31.60
CA TYR A 14 13.44 28.08 30.88
C TYR A 14 13.58 27.56 29.45
N VAL A 15 13.04 26.38 29.19
CA VAL A 15 13.02 25.77 27.86
C VAL A 15 11.90 26.43 27.07
N ASN A 16 12.26 27.12 25.99
CA ASN A 16 11.28 27.66 25.06
C ASN A 16 10.65 26.51 24.26
N GLN A 17 9.44 26.12 24.64
CA GLN A 17 8.74 24.98 24.04
C GLN A 17 8.46 25.18 22.54
N ASN A 18 8.26 26.43 22.09
CA ASN A 18 8.04 26.72 20.66
C ASN A 18 9.31 26.44 19.84
N LEU A 19 10.47 26.91 20.32
CA LEU A 19 11.75 26.62 19.66
C LEU A 19 12.08 25.13 19.70
N LEU A 20 11.79 24.45 20.81
CA LEU A 20 12.00 23.01 20.94
C LEU A 20 11.15 22.21 19.95
N ASN A 21 9.88 22.57 19.78
CA ASN A 21 8.99 21.91 18.81
C ASN A 21 9.40 22.21 17.35
N ILE A 22 10.01 23.36 17.07
CA ILE A 22 10.53 23.70 15.74
C ILE A 22 11.76 22.86 15.39
N ILE A 23 12.69 22.65 16.34
CA ILE A 23 13.95 21.92 16.09
C ILE A 23 13.82 20.41 16.26
N SER A 24 12.81 19.97 17.02
CA SER A 24 12.46 18.56 17.21
C SER A 24 11.04 18.33 16.68
N PRO A 25 10.83 18.41 15.35
CA PRO A 25 9.53 18.05 14.77
C PRO A 25 9.21 16.61 15.16
N SER A 26 7.95 16.31 15.47
CA SER A 26 7.61 14.97 15.94
C SER A 26 7.94 13.94 14.85
N GLY A 27 8.67 12.90 15.25
CA GLY A 27 9.03 11.81 14.37
C GLY A 27 7.79 11.06 13.89
N ILE A 28 7.89 10.44 12.72
CA ILE A 28 6.87 9.49 12.28
C ILE A 28 7.16 8.17 12.98
N SER A 29 6.25 7.74 13.84
CA SER A 29 6.31 6.43 14.49
C SER A 29 5.32 5.50 13.81
N PHE A 30 5.76 4.30 13.44
CA PHE A 30 4.90 3.29 12.83
C PHE A 30 4.77 2.12 13.79
N ASP A 31 3.54 1.84 14.23
CA ASP A 31 3.15 0.57 14.83
C ASP A 31 2.39 -0.25 13.76
N ASN A 32 2.15 -1.54 14.01
CA ASN A 32 1.46 -2.42 13.08
C ASN A 32 0.04 -1.94 12.71
N ASN A 33 -0.61 -1.17 13.59
CA ASN A 33 -2.00 -0.73 13.42
C ASN A 33 -2.20 0.79 13.36
N TYR A 34 -1.19 1.59 13.72
CA TYR A 34 -1.30 3.04 13.82
C TYR A 34 0.02 3.68 13.35
N ALA A 35 -0.09 4.83 12.72
CA ALA A 35 1.04 5.67 12.38
C ALA A 35 0.86 7.02 13.07
N ASP A 36 1.75 7.33 14.01
CA ASP A 36 1.74 8.63 14.67
C ASP A 36 2.53 9.61 13.81
N ILE A 37 1.87 10.69 13.38
CA ILE A 37 2.47 11.77 12.60
C ILE A 37 2.29 13.05 13.39
N GLY A 38 3.36 13.57 14.00
CA GLY A 38 3.23 14.83 14.71
C GLY A 38 2.45 14.66 16.02
N GLU A 39 1.33 15.36 16.09
CA GLU A 39 0.30 15.28 17.13
C GLU A 39 -0.93 14.47 16.68
N GLY A 40 -0.96 14.00 15.42
CA GLY A 40 -2.06 13.26 14.84
C GLY A 40 -1.83 11.75 14.87
N VAL A 41 -2.82 10.99 15.34
CA VAL A 41 -2.86 9.53 15.21
C VAL A 41 -3.51 9.19 13.87
N GLY A 42 -2.75 8.61 12.96
CA GLY A 42 -3.21 8.13 11.66
C GLY A 42 -3.37 6.62 11.62
N LYS A 43 -4.26 6.12 10.75
CA LYS A 43 -4.38 4.69 10.46
C LYS A 43 -4.22 4.46 8.97
N ILE A 44 -3.31 3.55 8.62
CA ILE A 44 -3.02 3.22 7.22
C ILE A 44 -3.74 1.91 6.88
N PHE A 45 -4.59 1.95 5.86
CA PHE A 45 -5.26 0.77 5.33
C PHE A 45 -4.67 0.40 3.97
N CYS A 46 -4.29 -0.87 3.79
CA CYS A 46 -3.80 -1.40 2.52
C CYS A 46 -4.84 -2.36 1.94
N ILE A 47 -5.41 -2.01 0.78
CA ILE A 47 -6.31 -2.89 0.04
C ILE A 47 -5.47 -3.69 -0.97
N SER A 48 -5.27 -4.97 -0.69
CA SER A 48 -4.42 -5.85 -1.51
C SER A 48 -5.17 -6.61 -2.59
N ARG A 49 -6.50 -6.70 -2.50
CA ARG A 49 -7.35 -7.40 -3.45
C ARG A 49 -8.54 -6.53 -3.82
N TYR A 50 -8.72 -6.34 -5.12
CA TYR A 50 -9.88 -5.67 -5.67
C TYR A 50 -10.93 -6.72 -6.10
N PRO A 51 -12.22 -6.42 -5.96
CA PRO A 51 -13.28 -7.18 -6.63
C PRO A 51 -13.01 -7.30 -8.14
N SER A 52 -13.39 -8.43 -8.75
CA SER A 52 -13.23 -8.65 -10.19
C SER A 52 -14.06 -7.68 -11.03
N GLU A 53 -15.19 -7.22 -10.49
CA GLU A 53 -16.09 -6.23 -11.08
C GLU A 53 -16.23 -5.06 -10.12
N LEU A 54 -16.01 -3.85 -10.63
CA LEU A 54 -16.04 -2.61 -9.86
C LEU A 54 -17.13 -1.72 -10.44
N ASP A 55 -18.10 -1.33 -9.61
CA ASP A 55 -19.07 -0.31 -9.96
C ASP A 55 -18.41 1.08 -10.03
N TYR A 56 -19.00 1.95 -10.83
CA TYR A 56 -18.55 3.34 -10.90
C TYR A 56 -18.65 3.99 -9.52
N GLY A 57 -17.55 4.60 -9.07
CA GLY A 57 -17.50 5.23 -7.75
C GLY A 57 -17.23 4.27 -6.59
N TRP A 58 -16.81 3.02 -6.83
CA TRP A 58 -16.47 2.07 -5.75
C TRP A 58 -15.48 2.62 -4.70
N LEU A 59 -14.53 3.46 -5.10
CA LEU A 59 -13.59 4.12 -4.16
C LEU A 59 -14.17 5.37 -3.47
N SER A 60 -15.32 5.88 -3.92
CA SER A 60 -15.87 7.17 -3.49
C SER A 60 -16.11 7.21 -1.98
N ASP A 61 -16.70 6.16 -1.42
CA ASP A 61 -17.02 6.09 0.00
C ASP A 61 -15.77 6.09 0.88
N ILE A 62 -14.68 5.51 0.38
CA ILE A 62 -13.39 5.43 1.09
C ILE A 62 -12.64 6.76 0.99
N VAL A 63 -12.63 7.37 -0.20
CA VAL A 63 -11.92 8.63 -0.49
C VAL A 63 -12.59 9.82 0.21
N ASN A 64 -13.92 9.78 0.38
CA ASN A 64 -14.71 10.87 0.97
C ASN A 64 -14.93 10.74 2.48
N LEU A 65 -14.17 9.90 3.18
CA LEU A 65 -14.30 9.76 4.64
C LEU A 65 -13.96 11.09 5.34
N PRO A 66 -14.83 11.63 6.22
CA PRO A 66 -14.55 12.86 6.96
C PRO A 66 -13.25 12.75 7.77
N GLY A 67 -12.32 13.69 7.56
CA GLY A 67 -11.03 13.71 8.25
C GLY A 67 -9.95 12.79 7.64
N ALA A 68 -10.22 12.12 6.52
CA ALA A 68 -9.21 11.37 5.77
C ALA A 68 -8.65 12.20 4.60
N ALA A 69 -7.33 12.12 4.40
CA ALA A 69 -6.69 12.57 3.16
C ALA A 69 -6.44 11.34 2.29
N ALA A 70 -6.98 11.33 1.07
CA ALA A 70 -6.80 10.25 0.11
C ALA A 70 -5.92 10.71 -1.05
N THR A 71 -4.92 9.90 -1.40
CA THR A 71 -4.06 10.11 -2.58
C THR A 71 -4.05 8.82 -3.39
N VAL A 72 -4.39 8.92 -4.68
CA VAL A 72 -4.36 7.79 -5.61
C VAL A 72 -3.15 7.95 -6.51
N GLU A 73 -2.14 7.11 -6.31
CA GLU A 73 -0.97 7.07 -7.18
C GLU A 73 -1.12 5.92 -8.18
N TYR A 74 -1.00 6.21 -9.47
CA TYR A 74 -0.93 5.19 -10.50
C TYR A 74 0.53 4.95 -10.89
N ARG A 75 1.05 3.77 -10.57
CA ARG A 75 2.40 3.36 -10.97
C ARG A 75 2.33 2.53 -12.24
N TYR A 76 2.82 3.11 -13.34
CA TYR A 76 2.91 2.39 -14.60
C TYR A 76 3.97 1.29 -14.49
N SER A 77 3.57 0.06 -14.81
CA SER A 77 4.49 -1.08 -14.89
C SER A 77 4.77 -1.40 -16.36
N PRO A 78 6.05 -1.57 -16.77
CA PRO A 78 6.39 -1.94 -18.14
C PRO A 78 5.67 -3.21 -18.59
N GLU A 79 5.19 -3.20 -19.84
CA GLU A 79 4.37 -4.29 -20.40
C GLU A 79 5.08 -5.65 -20.35
N ASP A 80 6.38 -5.69 -20.65
CA ASP A 80 7.15 -6.94 -20.68
C ASP A 80 7.26 -7.58 -19.28
N ILE A 81 7.39 -6.75 -18.23
CA ILE A 81 7.43 -7.19 -16.84
C ILE A 81 6.05 -7.73 -16.43
N MET A 82 4.98 -7.03 -16.79
CA MET A 82 3.59 -7.45 -16.52
C MET A 82 3.27 -8.80 -17.18
N ILE A 83 3.60 -8.96 -18.47
CA ILE A 83 3.38 -10.21 -19.21
C ILE A 83 4.19 -11.36 -18.60
N ALA A 84 5.45 -11.12 -18.20
CA ALA A 84 6.27 -12.14 -17.54
C ALA A 84 5.65 -12.60 -16.21
N GLN A 85 5.13 -11.68 -15.39
CA GLN A 85 4.44 -11.99 -14.14
C GLN A 85 3.14 -12.78 -14.38
N PHE A 86 2.34 -12.39 -15.38
CA PHE A 86 1.13 -13.13 -15.74
C PHE A 86 1.45 -14.54 -16.23
N ASN A 87 2.48 -14.72 -17.06
CA ASN A 87 2.92 -16.05 -17.50
C ASN A 87 3.38 -16.93 -16.34
N ARG A 88 4.14 -16.37 -15.39
CA ARG A 88 4.50 -17.08 -14.16
C ARG A 88 3.26 -17.52 -13.39
N ARG A 89 2.30 -16.62 -13.21
CA ARG A 89 1.06 -16.93 -12.49
C ARG A 89 0.21 -17.98 -13.20
N ILE A 90 0.12 -17.95 -14.53
CA ILE A 90 -0.52 -18.99 -15.34
C ILE A 90 0.15 -20.35 -15.09
N SER A 91 1.48 -20.40 -15.04
CA SER A 91 2.21 -21.64 -14.75
C SER A 91 1.86 -22.18 -13.36
N GLU A 92 1.84 -21.33 -12.34
CA GLU A 92 1.47 -21.71 -10.97
C GLU A 92 0.04 -22.25 -10.90
N LEU A 93 -0.92 -21.58 -11.55
CA LEU A 93 -2.32 -22.00 -11.60
C LEU A 93 -2.50 -23.33 -12.35
N LYS A 94 -1.74 -23.56 -13.43
CA LYS A 94 -1.75 -24.85 -14.15
C LYS A 94 -1.27 -25.99 -13.25
N SER A 95 -0.17 -25.78 -12.52
CA SER A 95 0.34 -26.78 -11.57
C SER A 95 -0.65 -27.04 -10.42
N ALA A 96 -1.30 -25.99 -9.91
CA ALA A 96 -2.35 -26.14 -8.90
C ALA A 96 -3.56 -26.92 -9.43
N ARG A 97 -3.98 -26.65 -10.67
CA ARG A 97 -5.08 -27.37 -11.34
C ARG A 97 -4.78 -28.87 -11.48
N GLU A 98 -3.56 -29.25 -11.85
CA GLU A 98 -3.17 -30.66 -12.02
C GLU A 98 -3.20 -31.46 -10.71
N THR A 99 -2.98 -30.79 -9.58
CA THR A 99 -2.96 -31.43 -8.26
C THR A 99 -4.36 -31.51 -7.63
N GLU A 100 -5.28 -30.66 -8.09
CA GLU A 100 -6.62 -30.54 -7.54
C GLU A 100 -7.55 -31.65 -8.04
N ARG A 101 -8.42 -32.14 -7.14
CA ARG A 101 -9.38 -33.22 -7.45
C ARG A 101 -10.82 -32.72 -7.52
N LYS A 102 -11.09 -31.55 -6.97
CA LYS A 102 -12.43 -30.96 -6.95
C LYS A 102 -12.70 -30.23 -8.26
N GLU A 103 -13.71 -30.68 -8.98
CA GLU A 103 -14.16 -30.10 -10.25
C GLU A 103 -14.45 -28.60 -10.14
N SER A 104 -15.06 -28.14 -9.05
CA SER A 104 -15.35 -26.72 -8.83
C SER A 104 -14.08 -25.85 -8.74
N GLU A 105 -13.02 -26.36 -8.10
CA GLU A 105 -11.76 -25.63 -7.98
C GLU A 105 -10.96 -25.68 -9.28
N ILE A 106 -11.03 -26.80 -10.02
CA ILE A 106 -10.49 -26.91 -11.38
C ILE A 106 -11.09 -25.83 -12.27
N GLN A 107 -12.42 -25.70 -12.28
CA GLN A 107 -13.12 -24.66 -13.05
C GLN A 107 -12.71 -23.24 -12.63
N ARG A 108 -12.55 -22.98 -11.32
CA ARG A 108 -12.04 -21.68 -10.84
C ARG A 108 -10.63 -21.38 -11.33
N TYR A 109 -9.73 -22.36 -11.35
CA TYR A 109 -8.38 -22.18 -11.86
C TYR A 109 -8.38 -21.95 -13.37
N GLU A 110 -9.22 -22.66 -14.12
CA GLU A 110 -9.37 -22.45 -15.57
C GLU A 110 -9.88 -21.07 -15.90
N HIS A 111 -10.88 -20.58 -15.16
CA HIS A 111 -11.40 -19.22 -15.33
C HIS A 111 -10.31 -18.17 -15.07
N GLN A 112 -9.57 -18.30 -13.96
CA GLN A 112 -8.44 -17.40 -13.64
C GLN A 112 -7.33 -17.44 -14.70
N ILE A 113 -7.01 -18.61 -15.24
CA ILE A 113 -6.03 -18.75 -16.33
C ILE A 113 -6.52 -18.01 -17.57
N GLU A 114 -7.80 -18.13 -17.90
CA GLU A 114 -8.39 -17.49 -19.07
C GLU A 114 -8.41 -15.96 -18.93
N ASP A 115 -8.75 -15.45 -17.74
CA ASP A 115 -8.68 -14.02 -17.44
C ASP A 115 -7.28 -13.45 -17.64
N LEU A 116 -6.25 -14.16 -17.15
CA LEU A 116 -4.85 -13.74 -17.32
C LEU A 116 -4.43 -13.73 -18.80
N LYS A 117 -4.86 -14.72 -19.61
CA LYS A 117 -4.60 -14.71 -21.06
C LYS A 117 -5.30 -13.53 -21.74
N ASN A 118 -6.54 -13.23 -21.36
CA ASN A 118 -7.28 -12.10 -21.89
C ASN A 118 -6.60 -10.77 -21.57
N LEU A 119 -6.05 -10.62 -20.36
CA LEU A 119 -5.24 -9.45 -19.98
C LEU A 119 -3.95 -9.34 -20.82
N ILE A 120 -3.22 -10.44 -21.02
CA ILE A 120 -2.04 -10.46 -21.90
C ILE A 120 -2.40 -10.03 -23.32
N ASN A 121 -3.51 -10.54 -23.86
CA ASN A 121 -4.00 -10.20 -25.20
C ASN A 121 -4.34 -8.70 -25.32
N ARG A 122 -4.97 -8.11 -24.30
CA ARG A 122 -5.29 -6.67 -24.25
C ARG A 122 -4.05 -5.79 -24.20
N ILE A 123 -3.02 -6.20 -23.45
CA ILE A 123 -1.73 -5.47 -23.40
C ILE A 123 -1.03 -5.57 -24.76
N SER A 124 -0.95 -6.78 -25.31
CA SER A 124 -0.31 -7.04 -26.60
C SER A 124 -1.01 -6.38 -27.79
N SER A 125 -2.34 -6.32 -27.79
CA SER A 125 -3.11 -5.61 -28.82
C SER A 125 -2.89 -4.10 -28.77
N LYS A 126 -2.80 -3.52 -27.56
CA LYS A 126 -2.51 -2.09 -27.38
C LYS A 126 -1.12 -1.71 -27.91
N LYS A 127 -0.11 -2.58 -27.75
CA LYS A 127 1.22 -2.43 -28.36
C LYS A 127 1.18 -2.37 -29.89
N ARG A 128 0.25 -3.09 -30.54
CA ARG A 128 0.07 -3.05 -32.01
C ARG A 128 -0.60 -1.77 -32.48
N THR A 129 -1.61 -1.28 -31.75
CA THR A 129 -2.33 -0.04 -32.10
C THR A 129 -1.52 1.23 -31.78
N GLY A 130 -0.65 1.20 -30.78
CA GLY A 130 0.23 2.32 -30.43
C GLY A 130 1.45 2.52 -31.33
N ARG A 131 1.65 1.65 -32.34
CA ARG A 131 2.78 1.70 -33.29
C ARG A 131 2.44 2.38 -34.62
N ILE A 132 1.31 3.08 -34.69
CA ILE A 132 0.84 3.78 -35.89
C ILE A 132 1.25 5.26 -35.82
N PHE A 133 2.50 5.59 -35.47
CA PHE A 133 3.17 6.86 -35.77
C PHE A 133 4.69 6.65 -35.67
#